data_AF-A0A527VQG3-F1
#
_entry.id   AF-A0A527VQG3-F1
#
_cell.length_a   1.000
_cell.length_b   1.000
_cell.length_c   1.000
_cell.angle_alpha   90.00
_cell.angle_beta   90.00
_cell.angle_gamma   90.00
#
_symmetry.space_group_name_H-M   'P 1'
#
loop_
_entity.id
_entity.type
_entity.pdbx_description
1 polymer ?
#
loop_
_entity_poly.entity_id
_entity_poly.type
_entity_poly.pdbx_seq_one_letter_code
_entity_poly.pdbx_strand_id
1 'polypeptide(L)'
;MTDQSWAMKGELVLSCNCTVFCPCVLSLGSHPPTEGYCQTWAGFRIDAGHFGEVDLSGLNLGLVMEIPGYMSRGNWTAGLFIDKRASVYAVKALTKIF
;
A
#
# COMPACT_ATOMS: atom_id res chain seq x y z
N MET A 1 -19.72 -7.82 -8.54
CA MET A 1 -19.38 -6.46 -8.06
C MET A 1 -18.71 -5.79 -9.24
N THR A 2 -19.24 -4.69 -9.74
CA THR A 2 -18.68 -4.00 -10.92
C THR A 2 -17.29 -3.52 -10.54
N ASP A 3 -16.27 -4.19 -11.08
CA ASP A 3 -14.88 -3.83 -10.87
C ASP A 3 -14.64 -2.52 -11.64
N GLN A 4 -14.71 -1.39 -10.94
CA GLN A 4 -14.50 -0.09 -11.56
C GLN A 4 -13.03 0.01 -11.98
N SER A 5 -12.79 0.38 -13.24
CA SER A 5 -11.44 0.56 -13.74
C SER A 5 -10.70 1.58 -12.87
N TRP A 6 -9.52 1.20 -12.40
CA TRP A 6 -8.67 2.07 -11.61
C TRP A 6 -7.22 1.98 -12.10
N ALA A 7 -6.50 3.09 -11.96
CA ALA A 7 -5.08 3.16 -12.22
C ALA A 7 -4.47 4.26 -11.35
N MET A 8 -3.23 4.05 -10.91
CA MET A 8 -2.44 5.05 -10.20
C MET A 8 -1.02 5.05 -10.73
N LYS A 9 -0.50 6.25 -10.99
CA LYS A 9 0.87 6.52 -11.36
C LYS A 9 1.46 7.50 -10.36
N GLY A 10 2.69 7.23 -9.94
CA GLY A 10 3.43 8.11 -9.06
C GLY A 10 4.59 7.38 -8.41
N GLU A 11 4.90 7.75 -7.18
CA GLU A 11 6.04 7.22 -6.44
C GLU A 11 5.59 6.41 -5.22
N LEU A 12 6.32 5.33 -4.98
CA LEU A 12 6.21 4.48 -3.81
C LEU A 12 7.55 4.49 -3.08
N VAL A 13 7.49 4.82 -1.80
CA VAL A 13 8.58 4.57 -0.86
C VAL A 13 8.11 3.55 0.15
N LEU A 14 8.95 2.59 0.48
CA LEU A 14 8.65 1.60 1.52
C LEU A 14 9.90 1.24 2.28
N SER A 15 9.73 0.93 3.56
CA SER A 15 10.79 0.39 4.40
C SER A 15 10.21 -0.54 5.44
N CYS A 16 10.98 -1.56 5.80
CA CYS A 16 10.61 -2.52 6.83
C CYS A 16 11.72 -2.67 7.88
N ASN A 17 11.42 -3.41 8.93
CA ASN A 17 12.33 -3.77 10.03
C ASN A 17 13.40 -4.83 9.66
N CYS A 18 13.63 -5.13 8.37
CA CYS A 18 14.64 -6.10 7.99
C CYS A 18 16.07 -5.56 8.25
N THR A 19 16.99 -6.44 8.63
CA THR A 19 18.32 -6.08 9.15
C THR A 19 19.19 -5.27 8.18
N VAL A 20 19.11 -5.53 6.88
CA VAL A 20 19.94 -4.85 5.85
C VAL A 20 19.12 -4.48 4.62
N PHE A 21 18.53 -5.49 4.00
CA PHE A 21 17.71 -5.33 2.80
C PHE A 21 16.44 -6.15 2.96
N CYS A 22 15.32 -5.70 2.37
CA CYS A 22 14.03 -6.38 2.46
C CYS A 22 13.95 -7.55 1.46
N PRO A 23 14.15 -8.82 1.88
CA PRO A 23 14.13 -9.94 0.93
C PRO A 23 12.71 -10.22 0.42
N CYS A 24 11.67 -9.78 1.14
CA CYS A 24 10.27 -10.04 0.81
C CYS A 24 9.87 -9.46 -0.55
N VAL A 25 10.27 -8.22 -0.86
CA VAL A 25 9.91 -7.57 -2.13
C VAL A 25 10.65 -8.19 -3.32
N LEU A 26 11.97 -8.42 -3.19
CA LEU A 26 12.76 -9.03 -4.27
C LEU A 26 12.36 -10.47 -4.56
N SER A 27 12.01 -11.23 -3.52
CA SER A 27 11.56 -12.62 -3.66
C SER A 27 10.10 -12.75 -4.06
N LEU A 28 9.40 -11.63 -4.33
CA LEU A 28 7.96 -11.59 -4.56
C LEU A 28 7.16 -12.32 -3.47
N GLY A 29 7.62 -12.19 -2.22
CA GLY A 29 7.02 -12.78 -1.03
C GLY A 29 7.38 -14.24 -0.75
N SER A 30 8.35 -14.80 -1.49
CA SER A 30 8.79 -16.19 -1.32
C SER A 30 9.85 -16.38 -0.24
N HIS A 31 10.45 -15.29 0.26
CA HIS A 31 11.41 -15.31 1.36
C HIS A 31 10.79 -14.69 2.62
N PRO A 32 11.03 -15.26 3.81
CA PRO A 32 10.55 -14.68 5.07
C PRO A 32 11.28 -13.36 5.41
N PRO A 33 10.69 -12.48 6.22
CA PRO A 33 11.39 -11.33 6.79
C PRO A 33 12.51 -11.80 7.74
N THR A 34 13.55 -10.99 7.90
CA THR A 34 14.74 -11.39 8.69
C THR A 34 14.41 -11.65 10.16
N GLU A 35 13.46 -10.89 10.72
CA GLU A 35 13.05 -11.00 12.12
C GLU A 35 11.89 -11.99 12.35
N GLY A 36 11.47 -12.72 11.32
CA GLY A 36 10.32 -13.65 11.38
C GLY A 36 8.94 -12.98 11.34
N TYR A 37 8.87 -11.66 11.51
CA TYR A 37 7.70 -10.81 11.25
C TYR A 37 8.15 -9.52 10.54
N CYS A 38 7.22 -8.88 9.81
CA CYS A 38 7.51 -7.64 9.11
C CYS A 38 6.65 -6.52 9.70
N GLN A 39 7.30 -5.51 10.26
CA GLN A 39 6.70 -4.21 10.55
C GLN A 39 7.20 -3.25 9.48
N THR A 40 6.29 -2.85 8.60
CA THR A 40 6.62 -2.07 7.41
C THR A 40 5.73 -0.86 7.31
N TRP A 41 6.23 0.16 6.64
CA TRP A 41 5.44 1.30 6.24
C TRP A 41 5.68 1.58 4.76
N ALA A 42 4.67 2.16 4.12
CA ALA A 42 4.74 2.60 2.75
C ALA A 42 4.14 4.00 2.61
N GLY A 43 4.77 4.84 1.81
CA GLY A 43 4.27 6.14 1.40
C GLY A 43 4.00 6.13 -0.10
N PHE A 44 2.84 6.63 -0.49
CA PHE A 44 2.44 6.76 -1.89
C PHE A 44 2.20 8.23 -2.19
N ARG A 45 2.83 8.73 -3.25
CA ARG A 45 2.49 10.01 -3.87
C ARG A 45 1.85 9.72 -5.21
N ILE A 46 0.58 10.08 -5.37
CA ILE A 46 -0.17 9.86 -6.62
C ILE A 46 0.01 11.09 -7.50
N ASP A 47 0.71 10.95 -8.61
CA ASP A 47 0.88 12.03 -9.60
C ASP A 47 -0.32 12.12 -10.54
N ALA A 48 -0.82 10.97 -10.96
CA ALA A 48 -2.04 10.85 -11.75
C ALA A 48 -2.76 9.53 -11.42
N GLY A 49 -4.07 9.55 -11.26
CA GLY A 49 -4.83 8.33 -11.02
C GLY A 49 -6.33 8.53 -10.93
N HIS A 50 -7.07 7.44 -11.09
CA HIS A 50 -8.52 7.45 -11.02
C HIS A 50 -9.08 6.13 -10.49
N PHE A 51 -10.32 6.19 -10.01
CA PHE A 51 -11.15 5.03 -9.70
C PHE A 51 -12.56 5.28 -10.24
N GLY A 52 -12.89 4.68 -11.39
CA GLY A 52 -14.04 5.11 -12.19
C GLY A 52 -13.90 6.60 -12.53
N GLU A 53 -14.89 7.40 -12.15
CA GLU A 53 -14.94 8.86 -12.34
C GLU A 53 -14.26 9.67 -11.21
N VAL A 54 -13.74 8.99 -10.17
CA VAL A 54 -13.11 9.66 -9.02
C VAL A 54 -11.66 9.94 -9.33
N ASP A 55 -11.28 11.22 -9.36
CA ASP A 55 -9.89 11.66 -9.47
C ASP A 55 -9.13 11.43 -8.15
N LEU A 56 -7.96 10.80 -8.24
CA LEU A 56 -7.06 10.52 -7.13
C LEU A 56 -5.73 11.30 -7.25
N SER A 57 -5.59 12.10 -8.30
CA SER A 57 -4.35 12.81 -8.63
C SER A 57 -3.97 13.84 -7.57
N GLY A 58 -2.68 13.93 -7.25
CA GLY A 58 -2.13 14.86 -6.27
C GLY A 58 -2.36 14.48 -4.81
N LEU A 59 -3.00 13.34 -4.51
CA LEU A 59 -3.19 12.82 -3.16
C LEU A 59 -1.96 12.03 -2.68
N ASN A 60 -1.74 12.04 -1.37
CA ASN A 60 -0.71 11.24 -0.71
C ASN A 60 -1.31 10.24 0.27
N LEU A 61 -0.73 9.05 0.36
CA LEU A 61 -1.19 8.00 1.25
C LEU A 61 -0.02 7.48 2.09
N GLY A 62 -0.34 7.08 3.31
CA GLY A 62 0.54 6.32 4.17
C GLY A 62 -0.09 4.97 4.47
N LEU A 63 0.73 3.92 4.52
CA LEU A 63 0.36 2.62 5.01
C LEU A 63 1.32 2.23 6.11
N VAL A 64 0.78 1.69 7.19
CA VAL A 64 1.55 0.97 8.22
C VAL A 64 0.99 -0.43 8.26
N MET A 65 1.85 -1.44 8.18
CA MET A 65 1.43 -2.83 8.08
C MET A 65 2.26 -3.72 9.00
N GLU A 66 1.58 -4.68 9.60
CA GLU A 66 2.17 -5.81 10.29
C GLU A 66 1.86 -7.09 9.51
N ILE A 67 2.90 -7.81 9.12
CA ILE A 67 2.80 -9.06 8.37
C ILE A 67 3.42 -10.19 9.20
N PRO A 68 2.63 -11.20 9.58
CA PRO A 68 3.14 -12.36 10.29
C PRO A 68 3.88 -13.30 9.31
N GLY A 69 5.20 -13.24 9.31
CA GLY A 69 6.04 -14.09 8.46
C GLY A 69 5.98 -13.73 6.98
N TYR A 70 5.61 -14.68 6.14
CA TYR A 70 5.72 -14.56 4.67
C TYR A 70 4.71 -13.56 4.11
N MET A 71 5.21 -12.57 3.37
CA MET A 71 4.40 -11.57 2.66
C MET A 71 3.33 -12.22 1.75
N SER A 72 3.68 -13.31 1.07
CA SER A 72 2.77 -14.04 0.18
C SER A 72 1.59 -14.75 0.87
N ARG A 73 1.66 -14.98 2.20
CA ARG A 73 0.63 -15.74 2.92
C ARG A 73 -0.53 -14.90 3.44
N GLY A 74 -0.46 -13.58 3.29
CA GLY A 74 -1.52 -12.67 3.76
C GLY A 74 -1.61 -12.61 5.29
N ASN A 75 -2.83 -12.44 5.81
CA ASN A 75 -3.10 -12.14 7.22
C ASN A 75 -2.42 -10.85 7.71
N TRP A 76 -2.38 -9.84 6.83
CA TRP A 76 -1.78 -8.55 7.15
C TRP A 76 -2.74 -7.74 8.02
N THR A 77 -2.20 -7.08 9.03
CA THR A 77 -2.91 -6.00 9.72
C THR A 77 -2.40 -4.69 9.14
N ALA A 78 -3.29 -3.86 8.60
CA ALA A 78 -2.91 -2.63 7.91
C ALA A 78 -3.69 -1.42 8.44
N GLY A 79 -3.00 -0.30 8.60
CA GLY A 79 -3.57 1.02 8.81
C GLY A 79 -3.32 1.89 7.58
N LEU A 80 -4.40 2.36 6.95
CA LEU A 80 -4.35 3.28 5.80
C LEU A 80 -4.57 4.71 6.28
N PHE A 81 -3.60 5.58 6.00
CA PHE A 81 -3.63 7.01 6.25
C PHE A 81 -3.84 7.73 4.93
N ILE A 82 -4.92 8.51 4.85
CA ILE A 82 -5.32 9.18 3.61
C ILE A 82 -5.14 10.68 3.78
N ASP A 83 -4.65 11.35 2.74
CA ASP A 83 -4.56 12.81 2.69
C ASP A 83 -5.88 13.47 3.10
N LYS A 84 -5.80 14.47 3.98
CA LYS A 84 -6.98 15.27 4.41
C LYS A 84 -7.68 15.98 3.24
N ARG A 85 -6.98 16.18 2.11
CA ARG A 85 -7.53 16.79 0.89
C ARG A 85 -8.42 15.82 0.11
N ALA A 86 -8.40 14.53 0.43
CA ALA A 86 -9.21 13.53 -0.24
C ALA A 86 -10.70 13.78 0.01
N SER A 87 -11.50 13.74 -1.05
CA SER A 87 -12.96 13.73 -0.93
C SER A 87 -13.43 12.41 -0.31
N VAL A 88 -14.67 12.39 0.20
CA VAL A 88 -15.29 11.16 0.72
C VAL A 88 -15.33 10.04 -0.34
N TYR A 89 -15.47 10.41 -1.62
CA TYR A 89 -15.44 9.46 -2.73
C TYR A 89 -14.02 8.91 -2.97
N ALA A 90 -13.00 9.77 -2.90
CA ALA A 90 -11.60 9.34 -2.98
C ALA A 90 -11.22 8.42 -1.82
N VAL A 91 -11.65 8.74 -0.59
CA VAL A 91 -11.45 7.85 0.57
C VAL A 91 -12.06 6.47 0.32
N LYS A 92 -13.32 6.41 -0.12
CA LYS A 92 -13.99 5.14 -0.44
C LYS A 92 -13.33 4.37 -1.58
N ALA A 93 -12.82 5.07 -2.60
CA ALA A 93 -12.09 4.46 -3.70
C ALA A 93 -10.77 3.85 -3.20
N LEU A 94 -10.01 4.60 -2.41
CA LEU A 94 -8.72 4.17 -1.87
C LEU A 94 -8.85 2.97 -0.93
N THR A 95 -9.88 2.94 -0.07
CA THR A 95 -10.18 1.76 0.78
C THR A 95 -10.65 0.53 0.00
N LYS A 96 -10.97 0.66 -1.30
CA LYS A 96 -11.23 -0.49 -2.17
C LYS A 96 -10.00 -0.97 -2.93
N ILE A 97 -9.03 -0.08 -3.17
CA ILE A 97 -7.79 -0.39 -3.89
C ILE A 97 -6.81 -1.14 -2.98
N PHE A 98 -6.71 -0.72 -1.71
CA PHE A 98 -5.85 -1.32 -0.69
C PHE A 98 -6.63 -2.30 0.19
#